data_AF-A0A949XHA3-F1
#
_entry.id   AF-A0A949XHA3-F1
#
_cell.length_a   1.000
_cell.length_b   1.000
_cell.length_c   1.000
_cell.angle_alpha   90.00
_cell.angle_beta   90.00
_cell.angle_gamma   90.00
#
_symmetry.space_group_name_H-M   'P 1'
#
loop_
_entity.id
_entity.type
_entity.pdbx_description
1 polymer ?
#
loop_
_entity_poly.entity_id
_entity_poly.type
_entity_poly.pdbx_seq_one_letter_code
_entity_poly.pdbx_strand_id
1 'polypeptide(L)'
;MNTDRIYKNAQKGDNTRESILAHALALSHEVGYEVVTRNAIAERAGCSGPLISMYFGGMRNLRKAIMREAIKHEDLAVIAQGLAAKDKEAQKASAHLKMQALATLIQEMPS
;
A
#
# COMPACT_ATOMS: atom_id res chain seq x y z
N MET A 1 -3.69 -16.71 -1.94
CA MET A 1 -3.76 -15.40 -1.26
C MET A 1 -2.45 -15.22 -0.51
N ASN A 2 -1.57 -14.33 -0.97
CA ASN A 2 -0.17 -14.19 -0.48
C ASN A 2 -0.01 -13.06 0.57
N THR A 3 -1.13 -12.49 1.02
CA THR A 3 -1.22 -11.36 1.95
C THR A 3 -0.75 -11.71 3.36
N ASP A 4 -0.96 -12.95 3.82
CA ASP A 4 -0.55 -13.42 5.16
C ASP A 4 0.96 -13.29 5.42
N ARG A 5 1.77 -13.36 4.37
CA ARG A 5 3.23 -13.29 4.48
C ARG A 5 3.74 -11.85 4.60
N ILE A 6 2.99 -10.87 4.08
CA ILE A 6 3.30 -9.43 4.18
C ILE A 6 2.99 -8.95 5.60
N TYR A 7 1.84 -9.35 6.15
CA TYR A 7 1.43 -9.01 7.51
C TYR A 7 2.29 -9.67 8.59
N LYS A 8 2.92 -10.82 8.28
CA LYS A 8 3.94 -11.43 9.15
C LYS A 8 5.19 -10.57 9.32
N ASN A 9 5.59 -9.77 8.32
CA ASN A 9 6.76 -8.87 8.45
C ASN A 9 6.45 -7.61 9.26
N ALA A 10 5.17 -7.21 9.38
CA ALA A 10 4.73 -6.10 10.24
C ALA A 10 4.76 -6.43 11.74
N GLN A 11 5.15 -7.65 12.12
CA GLN A 11 5.13 -8.14 13.51
C GLN A 11 6.47 -8.04 14.24
N LYS A 12 7.55 -7.62 13.57
CA LYS A 12 8.87 -7.49 14.19
C LYS A 12 9.34 -6.04 14.10
N GLY A 13 9.76 -5.47 15.23
CA GLY A 13 10.15 -4.06 15.42
C GLY A 13 11.40 -3.60 14.65
N ASP A 14 11.46 -3.93 13.37
CA ASP A 14 12.45 -3.45 12.43
C ASP A 14 11.86 -2.21 11.74
N ASN A 15 12.46 -1.05 11.95
CA ASN A 15 12.06 0.20 11.29
C ASN A 15 12.61 0.29 9.85
N THR A 16 12.75 -0.86 9.18
CA THR A 16 13.30 -0.95 7.83
C THR A 16 12.32 -0.36 6.82
N ARG A 17 12.85 -0.03 5.64
CA ARG A 17 12.05 0.46 4.53
C ARG A 17 10.92 -0.52 4.17
N GLU A 18 11.20 -1.82 4.20
CA GLU A 18 10.26 -2.90 3.91
C GLU A 18 9.15 -2.99 4.96
N SER A 19 9.50 -2.92 6.24
CA SER A 19 8.53 -2.94 7.34
C SER A 19 7.57 -1.74 7.27
N ILE A 20 8.11 -0.54 7.05
CA ILE A 20 7.30 0.67 6.87
C ILE A 20 6.31 0.52 5.71
N LEU A 21 6.73 -0.10 4.58
CA LEU A 21 5.83 -0.36 3.46
C LEU A 21 4.77 -1.41 3.77
N ALA A 22 5.11 -2.46 4.52
CA ALA A 22 4.13 -3.45 4.98
C ALA A 22 3.05 -2.81 5.87
N HIS A 23 3.44 -1.96 6.82
CA HIS A 23 2.48 -1.20 7.64
C HIS A 23 1.66 -0.21 6.80
N ALA A 24 2.26 0.43 5.80
CA ALA A 24 1.54 1.34 4.92
C ALA A 24 0.52 0.62 4.00
N LEU A 25 0.83 -0.58 3.52
CA LEU A 25 -0.12 -1.43 2.80
C LEU A 25 -1.28 -1.83 3.71
N ALA A 26 -0.98 -2.34 4.90
CA ALA A 26 -2.00 -2.70 5.89
C ALA A 26 -2.94 -1.52 6.20
N LEU A 27 -2.38 -0.34 6.42
CA LEU A 27 -3.17 0.87 6.65
C LEU A 27 -4.01 1.25 5.43
N SER A 28 -3.50 1.04 4.21
CA SER A 28 -4.26 1.30 2.97
C SER A 28 -5.49 0.41 2.83
N HIS A 29 -5.44 -0.84 3.32
CA HIS A 29 -6.62 -1.71 3.41
C HIS A 29 -7.65 -1.19 4.41
N GLU A 30 -7.20 -0.69 5.55
CA GLU A 30 -8.08 -0.29 6.66
C GLU A 30 -8.80 1.03 6.40
N VAL A 31 -8.07 2.03 5.88
CA VAL A 31 -8.60 3.40 5.76
C VAL A 31 -8.70 3.88 4.32
N GLY A 32 -8.12 3.16 3.37
CA GLY A 32 -8.04 3.55 1.97
C GLY A 32 -6.73 4.24 1.60
N TYR A 33 -6.15 3.86 0.46
CA TYR A 33 -4.86 4.33 -0.06
C TYR A 33 -4.70 5.85 -0.13
N GLU A 34 -5.74 6.60 -0.53
CA GLU A 34 -5.62 8.06 -0.72
C GLU A 34 -5.46 8.82 0.59
N VAL A 35 -6.13 8.37 1.66
CA VAL A 35 -6.15 9.07 2.95
C VAL A 35 -4.95 8.71 3.84
N VAL A 36 -4.15 7.72 3.46
CA VAL A 36 -2.93 7.36 4.19
C VAL A 36 -1.98 8.56 4.30
N THR A 37 -1.54 8.84 5.52
CA THR A 37 -0.59 9.92 5.83
C THR A 37 0.71 9.36 6.40
N ARG A 38 1.80 10.14 6.28
CA ARG A 38 3.08 9.81 6.91
C ARG A 38 2.93 9.57 8.41
N ASN A 39 2.19 10.42 9.11
CA ASN A 39 2.05 10.35 10.57
C ASN A 39 1.32 9.07 10.98
N ALA A 40 0.22 8.73 10.28
CA ALA A 40 -0.51 7.49 10.54
C ALA A 40 0.35 6.23 10.27
N ILE A 41 1.18 6.25 9.22
CA ILE A 41 2.13 5.15 8.97
C ILE A 41 3.18 5.06 10.09
N ALA A 42 3.75 6.20 10.51
CA ALA A 42 4.76 6.24 11.57
C ALA A 42 4.22 5.71 12.90
N GLU A 43 3.03 6.18 13.29
CA GLU A 43 2.33 5.70 14.48
C GLU A 43 2.09 4.19 14.42
N ARG A 44 1.55 3.69 13.30
CA ARG A 44 1.30 2.25 13.11
C ARG A 44 2.59 1.42 13.12
N ALA A 45 3.66 1.92 12.52
CA ALA A 45 4.94 1.24 12.44
C ALA A 45 5.80 1.39 13.71
N GLY A 46 5.32 2.13 14.72
CA GLY A 46 6.09 2.40 15.94
C GLY A 46 7.37 3.20 15.69
N CYS A 47 7.39 4.05 14.66
CA CYS A 47 8.56 4.82 14.25
C CYS A 47 8.27 6.32 14.11
N SER A 48 9.30 7.13 13.88
CA SER A 48 9.15 8.58 13.78
C SER A 48 8.85 9.05 12.35
N GLY A 49 8.04 10.10 12.21
CA GLY A 49 7.79 10.75 10.90
C GLY A 49 9.08 11.20 10.16
N PRO A 50 10.10 11.75 10.86
CA PRO A 50 11.40 12.02 10.25
C PRO A 50 12.08 10.78 9.66
N LEU A 51 11.97 9.61 10.28
CA LEU A 51 12.53 8.37 9.76
C LEU A 51 11.87 7.96 8.42
N ILE A 52 10.55 8.09 8.32
CA ILE A 52 9.85 7.86 7.04
C ILE A 52 10.33 8.88 5.99
N SER A 53 10.56 10.13 6.39
CA SER A 53 11.10 11.16 5.49
C SER A 53 12.52 10.82 5.04
N MET A 54 13.34 10.22 5.89
CA MET A 54 14.68 9.76 5.52
C MET A 54 14.64 8.66 4.44
N TYR A 55 13.73 7.69 4.56
CA TYR A 55 13.62 6.59 3.60
C TYR A 55 12.95 6.97 2.28
N PHE A 56 11.93 7.84 2.33
CA PHE A 56 11.06 8.10 1.18
C PHE A 56 11.12 9.56 0.70
N GLY A 57 11.74 10.46 1.44
CA GLY A 57 11.79 11.90 1.18
C GLY A 57 10.47 12.60 1.45
N GLY A 58 9.46 12.32 0.62
CA GLY A 58 8.19 13.04 0.59
C GLY A 58 6.98 12.13 0.34
N MET A 59 5.78 12.62 0.64
CA MET A 59 4.53 11.86 0.44
C MET A 59 4.34 11.37 -1.00
N ARG A 60 4.78 12.15 -2.00
CA ARG A 60 4.71 11.73 -3.41
C ARG A 60 5.52 10.46 -3.69
N ASN A 61 6.72 10.38 -3.12
CA ASN A 61 7.61 9.23 -3.28
C ASN A 61 7.16 8.05 -2.41
N LEU A 62 6.64 8.32 -1.22
CA LEU A 62 6.03 7.31 -0.36
C LEU A 62 4.83 6.64 -1.04
N ARG A 63 3.90 7.41 -1.61
CA ARG A 63 2.76 6.88 -2.37
C ARG A 63 3.19 5.98 -3.53
N LYS A 64 4.16 6.43 -4.32
CA LYS A 64 4.77 5.59 -5.37
C LYS A 64 5.36 4.30 -4.81
N ALA A 65 6.05 4.37 -3.67
CA ALA A 65 6.65 3.21 -3.05
C ALA A 65 5.57 2.23 -2.55
N ILE A 66 4.50 2.72 -1.93
CA ILE A 66 3.35 1.91 -1.50
C ILE A 66 2.73 1.20 -2.70
N MET A 67 2.42 1.94 -3.78
CA MET A 67 1.78 1.35 -4.96
C MET A 67 2.69 0.34 -5.67
N ARG A 68 4.01 0.61 -5.75
CA ARG A 68 4.97 -0.36 -6.28
C ARG A 68 5.04 -1.61 -5.43
N GLU A 69 4.98 -1.47 -4.11
CA GLU A 69 4.95 -2.61 -3.20
C GLU A 69 3.67 -3.41 -3.37
N ALA A 70 2.51 -2.73 -3.51
CA ALA A 70 1.24 -3.37 -3.83
C ALA A 70 1.32 -4.19 -5.13
N ILE A 71 1.87 -3.60 -6.21
CA ILE A 71 2.06 -4.29 -7.50
C ILE A 71 3.00 -5.49 -7.37
N LYS A 72 4.15 -5.31 -6.70
CA LYS A 72 5.15 -6.37 -6.47
C LYS A 72 4.55 -7.56 -5.71
N HIS A 73 3.61 -7.30 -4.82
CA HIS A 73 2.96 -8.32 -4.00
C HIS A 73 1.58 -8.76 -4.51
N GLU A 74 1.16 -8.25 -5.68
CA GLU A 74 -0.15 -8.50 -6.27
C GLU A 74 -1.30 -8.21 -5.29
N ASP A 75 -1.18 -7.14 -4.51
CA ASP A 75 -2.20 -6.67 -3.58
C ASP A 75 -3.35 -6.00 -4.36
N LEU A 76 -4.26 -6.84 -4.84
CA LEU A 76 -5.34 -6.45 -5.76
C LEU A 76 -6.21 -5.33 -5.19
N ALA A 77 -6.53 -5.34 -3.90
CA ALA A 77 -7.40 -4.34 -3.29
C ALA A 77 -6.73 -2.94 -3.30
N VAL A 78 -5.46 -2.85 -2.89
CA VAL A 78 -4.74 -1.57 -2.91
C VAL A 78 -4.48 -1.10 -4.35
N ILE A 79 -4.18 -2.03 -5.27
CA ILE A 79 -4.05 -1.71 -6.70
C ILE A 79 -5.38 -1.16 -7.25
N ALA A 80 -6.52 -1.76 -6.90
CA ALA A 80 -7.84 -1.32 -7.34
C ALA A 80 -8.16 0.09 -6.84
N GLN A 81 -7.91 0.37 -5.57
CA GLN A 81 -8.02 1.72 -5.00
C GLN A 81 -7.09 2.71 -5.74
N GLY A 82 -5.86 2.31 -6.05
CA GLY A 82 -4.92 3.10 -6.84
C GLY A 82 -5.41 3.41 -8.26
N LEU A 83 -6.04 2.44 -8.92
CA LEU A 83 -6.65 2.63 -10.23
C LEU A 83 -7.82 3.63 -10.16
N ALA A 84 -8.67 3.52 -9.15
CA ALA A 84 -9.77 4.47 -8.91
C ALA A 84 -9.23 5.90 -8.67
N ALA A 85 -8.13 6.03 -7.91
CA ALA A 85 -7.44 7.30 -7.65
C ALA A 85 -6.57 7.81 -8.82
N LYS A 86 -6.56 7.11 -9.97
CA LYS A 86 -5.72 7.42 -11.14
C LYS A 86 -4.22 7.49 -10.80
N ASP A 87 -3.75 6.66 -9.88
CA ASP A 87 -2.34 6.57 -9.51
C ASP A 87 -1.47 6.13 -10.71
N LYS A 88 -0.36 6.85 -10.95
CA LYS A 88 0.50 6.62 -12.11
C LYS A 88 1.22 5.28 -12.08
N GLU A 89 1.55 4.76 -10.90
CA GLU A 89 2.20 3.46 -10.78
C GLU A 89 1.15 2.34 -10.96
N ALA A 90 -0.06 2.51 -10.42
CA ALA A 90 -1.17 1.58 -10.66
C ALA A 90 -1.52 1.45 -12.15
N GLN A 91 -1.56 2.58 -12.89
CA GLN A 91 -1.84 2.57 -14.34
C GLN A 91 -0.81 1.80 -15.18
N LYS A 92 0.44 1.77 -14.71
CA LYS A 92 1.56 1.06 -15.36
C LYS A 92 1.58 -0.44 -15.06
N ALA A 93 0.78 -0.91 -14.10
CA ALA A 93 0.65 -2.34 -13.85
C ALA A 93 0.22 -3.09 -15.12
N SER A 94 0.57 -4.38 -15.19
CA SER A 94 0.23 -5.21 -16.35
C SER A 94 -1.28 -5.23 -16.59
N ALA A 95 -1.70 -5.41 -17.84
CA ALA A 95 -3.12 -5.45 -18.17
C ALA A 95 -3.86 -6.53 -17.37
N HIS A 96 -3.24 -7.70 -17.19
CA HIS A 96 -3.76 -8.79 -16.37
C HIS A 96 -4.01 -8.36 -14.92
N LEU A 97 -3.00 -7.75 -14.28
CA LEU A 97 -3.11 -7.33 -12.88
C LEU A 97 -4.16 -6.24 -12.69
N LYS A 98 -4.27 -5.31 -13.65
CA LYS A 98 -5.33 -4.28 -13.63
C LYS A 98 -6.72 -4.88 -13.74
N MET A 99 -6.92 -5.87 -14.61
CA MET A 99 -8.22 -6.55 -14.73
C MET A 99 -8.59 -7.31 -13.45
N GLN A 100 -7.64 -8.02 -12.84
CA GLN A 100 -7.86 -8.72 -11.58
C GLN A 100 -8.21 -7.75 -10.44
N ALA A 101 -7.48 -6.62 -10.34
CA ALA A 101 -7.76 -5.60 -9.35
C ALA A 101 -9.14 -4.96 -9.54
N LEU A 102 -9.51 -4.59 -10.77
CA LEU A 102 -10.84 -4.03 -11.02
C LEU A 102 -11.99 -5.01 -10.72
N ALA A 103 -11.77 -6.31 -10.91
CA ALA A 103 -12.75 -7.34 -10.60
C ALA A 103 -13.09 -7.39 -9.09
N THR A 104 -12.16 -7.02 -8.19
CA THR A 104 -12.45 -6.99 -6.75
C THR A 104 -13.48 -5.92 -6.39
N LEU A 105 -13.53 -4.80 -7.13
CA LEU A 105 -14.50 -3.71 -6.89
C LEU A 105 -15.94 -4.10 -7.25
N ILE A 106 -16.11 -5.00 -8.22
CA ILE A 106 -17.43 -5.46 -8.67
C ILE A 106 -18.02 -6.48 -7.69
N GLN A 107 -17.16 -7.25 -7.02
CA GLN A 107 -17.57 -8.29 -6.06
C GLN A 107 -18.02 -7.71 -4.70
N GLU A 108 -17.68 -6.45 -4.38
CA GLU A 108 -18.03 -5.79 -3.12
C GLU A 108 -19.29 -4.90 -3.21
N MET A 109 -20.07 -4.99 -4.29
CA MET A 109 -21.42 -4.40 -4.35
C MET A 109 -22.47 -5.45 -3.92
N PRO A 110 -22.83 -5.57 -2.64
CA PRO A 110 -24.06 -6.26 -2.28
C PRO A 110 -25.24 -5.45 -2.85
N SER A 111 -26.16 -6.17 -3.49
CA SER A 111 -27.48 -5.65 -3.88
C SER A 111 -28.31 -5.29 -2.65
#